data_AF-V4K9Z5-F1
#
_entry.id   AF-V4K9Z5-F1
#
_cell.length_a   1.000
_cell.length_b   1.000
_cell.length_c   1.000
_cell.angle_alpha   90.00
_cell.angle_beta   90.00
_cell.angle_gamma   90.00
#
_symmetry.space_group_name_H-M   'P 1'
#
loop_
_entity.id
_entity.type
_entity.pdbx_description
1 polymer ?
#
loop_
_entity_poly.entity_id
_entity_poly.type
_entity_poly.pdbx_seq_one_letter_code
_entity_poly.pdbx_strand_id
1 'polypeptide(L)'
;MVKYSTRYKLSKKAIKELREEVVKVLGSPPLEWNDVEEAKAGDITVYIDSGLPCLARVKGLLIPTLLCLLKRGHTWLPSVIVDRGATQAMGRGADLMAPGVRGVKGDFKEGALVAIVDEQSGVPVAVGRPWSTALGSGR
;
A
#
# COMPACT_ATOMS: atom_id res chain seq x y z
N MET A 1 -6.45 14.74 14.30
CA MET A 1 -6.35 15.45 13.01
C MET A 1 -4.87 15.70 12.75
N VAL A 2 -4.28 15.02 11.77
CA VAL A 2 -2.86 15.23 11.43
C VAL A 2 -2.75 16.61 10.78
N LYS A 3 -2.10 17.57 11.44
CA LYS A 3 -1.79 18.87 10.85
C LYS A 3 -0.64 18.68 9.85
N TYR A 4 -0.89 18.95 8.58
CA TYR A 4 0.18 19.01 7.58
C TYR A 4 1.04 20.24 7.87
N SER A 5 2.36 20.04 7.95
CA SER A 5 3.33 21.11 8.17
C SER A 5 3.60 21.89 6.90
N THR A 6 3.60 21.23 5.74
CA THR A 6 3.93 21.84 4.43
C THR A 6 3.39 20.95 3.30
N ARG A 7 2.88 21.55 2.22
CA ARG A 7 2.47 20.87 0.96
C ARG A 7 3.08 21.63 -0.22
N TYR A 8 3.77 20.93 -1.12
CA TYR A 8 4.37 21.54 -2.32
C TYR A 8 4.33 20.59 -3.52
N LYS A 9 4.34 21.15 -4.73
CA LYS A 9 4.48 20.38 -5.97
C LYS A 9 5.90 19.87 -6.14
N LEU A 10 6.06 18.61 -6.53
CA LEU A 10 7.36 18.03 -6.84
C LEU A 10 7.86 18.53 -8.20
N SER A 11 9.18 18.67 -8.31
CA SER A 11 9.83 18.94 -9.59
C SER A 11 9.79 17.71 -10.49
N LYS A 12 9.92 17.89 -11.82
CA LYS A 12 9.99 16.77 -12.78
C LYS A 12 11.08 15.76 -12.43
N LYS A 13 12.23 16.23 -11.93
CA LYS A 13 13.34 15.37 -11.50
C LYS A 13 12.95 14.52 -10.29
N ALA A 14 12.34 15.13 -9.27
CA ALA A 14 11.90 14.42 -8.07
C ALA A 14 10.77 13.41 -8.36
N ILE A 15 9.84 13.74 -9.26
CA ILE A 15 8.80 12.81 -9.74
C ILE A 15 9.44 11.58 -10.38
N LYS A 16 10.45 11.78 -11.24
CA LYS A 16 11.18 10.68 -11.88
C LYS A 16 11.87 9.78 -10.86
N GLU A 17 12.60 10.35 -9.91
CA GLU A 17 13.29 9.61 -8.85
C GLU A 17 12.30 8.82 -7.98
N LEU A 18 11.20 9.44 -7.57
CA LEU A 18 10.13 8.78 -6.82
C LEU A 18 9.50 7.62 -7.61
N ARG A 19 9.24 7.83 -8.90
CA ARG A 19 8.67 6.79 -9.77
C ARG A 19 9.60 5.59 -9.90
N GLU A 20 10.91 5.81 -10.07
CA GLU A 20 11.91 4.74 -10.14
C GLU A 20 11.97 3.94 -8.84
N GLU A 21 11.93 4.61 -7.68
CA GLU A 21 11.86 3.96 -6.38
C GLU A 21 10.57 3.15 -6.21
N VAL A 22 9.42 3.72 -6.59
CA VAL A 22 8.12 3.03 -6.54
C VAL A 22 8.13 1.78 -7.41
N VAL A 23 8.62 1.88 -8.65
CA VAL A 23 8.72 0.71 -9.54
C VAL A 23 9.56 -0.40 -8.92
N LYS A 24 10.64 -0.04 -8.24
CA LYS A 24 11.54 -1.00 -7.59
C LYS A 24 10.95 -1.63 -6.33
N VAL A 25 10.23 -0.87 -5.50
CA VAL A 25 9.74 -1.31 -4.18
C VAL A 25 8.35 -1.93 -4.25
N LEU A 26 7.49 -1.35 -5.08
CA LEU A 26 6.05 -1.60 -5.12
C LEU A 26 5.60 -2.28 -6.42
N GLY A 27 6.48 -2.39 -7.42
CA GLY A 27 6.07 -2.74 -8.78
C GLY A 27 5.47 -1.53 -9.49
N SER A 28 4.62 -1.75 -10.49
CA SER A 28 4.10 -0.66 -11.33
C SER A 28 2.66 -0.30 -10.97
N PRO A 29 2.41 0.55 -9.94
CA PRO A 29 1.07 0.99 -9.63
C PRO A 29 0.52 1.89 -10.75
N PRO A 30 -0.80 1.88 -10.98
CA PRO A 30 -1.46 2.70 -12.00
C PRO A 30 -1.62 4.16 -11.52
N LEU A 31 -0.48 4.83 -11.36
CA LEU A 31 -0.37 6.26 -11.02
C LEU A 31 -0.15 7.12 -12.28
N GLU A 32 -0.59 8.37 -12.23
CA GLU A 32 -0.56 9.27 -13.38
C GLU A 32 0.77 10.02 -13.53
N TRP A 33 1.41 10.39 -12.42
CA TRP A 33 2.69 11.10 -12.38
C TRP A 33 2.70 12.49 -13.05
N ASN A 34 1.53 13.04 -13.37
CA ASN A 34 1.39 14.33 -14.06
C ASN A 34 1.44 15.52 -13.09
N ASP A 35 0.77 15.39 -11.95
CA ASP A 35 0.74 16.39 -10.88
C ASP A 35 0.95 15.70 -9.53
N VAL A 36 2.18 15.72 -9.04
CA VAL A 36 2.54 15.06 -7.79
C VAL A 36 2.92 16.11 -6.76
N GLU A 37 2.27 16.04 -5.60
CA GLU A 37 2.57 16.89 -4.46
C GLU A 37 3.13 16.05 -3.32
N GLU A 38 4.00 16.67 -2.53
CA GLU A 38 4.51 16.13 -1.30
C GLU A 38 3.94 16.92 -0.12
N ALA A 39 3.36 16.21 0.85
CA ALA A 39 2.85 16.78 2.09
C ALA A 39 3.53 16.13 3.30
N LYS A 40 4.12 16.93 4.19
CA LYS A 40 4.82 16.43 5.40
C LYS A 40 3.99 16.61 6.65
N ALA A 41 3.97 15.61 7.51
CA ALA A 41 3.36 15.64 8.83
C ALA A 41 4.15 14.79 9.83
N GLY A 42 4.99 15.43 10.64
CA GLY A 42 5.94 14.74 11.51
C GLY A 42 6.88 13.85 10.68
N ASP A 43 7.01 12.59 11.07
CA ASP A 43 7.85 11.59 10.38
C ASP A 43 7.15 10.93 9.18
N ILE A 44 5.97 11.42 8.80
CA ILE A 44 5.19 10.90 7.68
C ILE A 44 5.27 11.89 6.52
N THR A 45 5.60 11.39 5.34
CA THR A 45 5.49 12.13 4.09
C THR A 45 4.42 11.47 3.23
N VAL A 46 3.47 12.23 2.70
CA VAL A 46 2.39 11.73 1.84
C VAL A 46 2.61 12.28 0.43
N TYR A 47 2.50 11.41 -0.57
CA TYR A 47 2.55 11.77 -1.98
C TYR A 47 1.15 11.73 -2.57
N ILE A 48 0.73 12.85 -3.13
CA ILE A 48 -0.59 13.06 -3.70
C ILE A 48 -0.43 13.10 -5.22
N ASP A 49 -0.98 12.11 -5.91
CA ASP A 49 -0.92 11.98 -7.37
C ASP A 49 -2.28 12.37 -7.96
N SER A 50 -2.29 13.45 -8.75
CA SER A 50 -3.50 14.04 -9.34
C SER A 50 -4.62 14.28 -8.31
N GLY A 51 -4.26 14.81 -7.14
CA GLY A 51 -5.20 15.11 -6.05
C GLY A 51 -5.59 13.92 -5.16
N LEU A 52 -5.10 12.71 -5.46
CA LEU A 52 -5.35 11.51 -4.67
C LEU A 52 -4.11 11.14 -3.83
N PRO A 53 -4.21 11.04 -2.48
CA PRO A 53 -3.11 10.54 -1.65
C PRO A 53 -2.81 9.08 -1.99
N CYS A 54 -1.77 8.84 -2.78
CA CYS A 54 -1.50 7.53 -3.36
C CYS A 54 -0.41 6.76 -2.61
N LEU A 55 0.63 7.47 -2.14
CA LEU A 55 1.75 6.87 -1.43
C LEU A 55 2.01 7.61 -0.12
N ALA A 56 2.64 6.91 0.81
CA ALA A 56 3.16 7.50 2.02
C ALA A 56 4.54 6.91 2.34
N ARG A 57 5.43 7.73 2.87
CA ARG A 57 6.66 7.31 3.51
C ARG A 57 6.50 7.42 5.01
N VAL A 58 6.59 6.29 5.70
CA VAL A 58 6.45 6.18 7.15
C VAL A 58 7.69 5.51 7.69
N LYS A 59 8.45 6.18 8.57
CA LYS A 59 9.71 5.65 9.13
C LYS A 59 10.67 5.11 8.05
N GLY A 60 10.76 5.81 6.92
CA GLY A 60 11.60 5.43 5.76
C GLY A 60 11.00 4.40 4.81
N LEU A 61 9.90 3.72 5.17
CA LEU A 61 9.23 2.75 4.31
C LEU A 61 8.22 3.44 3.39
N LEU A 62 8.37 3.24 2.08
CA LEU A 62 7.42 3.70 1.07
C LEU A 62 6.30 2.67 0.90
N ILE A 63 5.06 3.09 1.17
CA ILE A 63 3.86 2.25 1.10
C ILE A 63 2.78 2.92 0.26
N PRO A 64 1.92 2.17 -0.44
CA PRO A 64 0.69 2.73 -0.97
C PRO A 64 -0.30 3.02 0.17
N THR A 65 -1.15 4.02 -0.02
CA THR A 65 -2.28 4.24 0.88
C THR A 65 -3.40 3.25 0.58
N LEU A 66 -4.22 2.95 1.58
CA LEU A 66 -5.43 2.15 1.36
C LEU A 66 -6.38 2.82 0.35
N LEU A 67 -6.46 4.15 0.39
CA LEU A 67 -7.28 4.93 -0.55
C LEU A 67 -6.81 4.75 -2.00
N CYS A 68 -5.50 4.69 -2.23
CA CYS A 68 -4.93 4.36 -3.54
C CYS A 68 -5.41 3.00 -4.04
N LEU A 69 -5.28 1.98 -3.19
CA LEU A 69 -5.66 0.61 -3.53
C LEU A 69 -7.15 0.49 -3.85
N LEU A 70 -8.00 1.26 -3.17
CA LEU A 70 -9.44 1.31 -3.40
C LEU A 70 -9.82 2.03 -4.70
N LYS A 71 -9.13 3.12 -5.06
CA LYS A 71 -9.51 4.01 -6.18
C LYS A 71 -8.79 3.69 -7.48
N ARG A 72 -7.54 3.22 -7.40
CA ARG A 72 -6.67 2.92 -8.55
C ARG A 72 -6.51 1.41 -8.77
N GLY A 73 -7.03 0.58 -7.87
CA GLY A 73 -6.90 -0.86 -7.91
C GLY A 73 -5.67 -1.37 -7.15
N HIS A 74 -5.65 -2.67 -6.85
CA HIS A 74 -4.66 -3.31 -5.98
C HIS A 74 -4.03 -4.58 -6.59
N THR A 75 -4.39 -4.94 -7.83
CA THR A 75 -3.92 -6.16 -8.50
C THR A 75 -2.44 -6.13 -8.90
N TRP A 76 -1.81 -4.96 -8.82
CA TRP A 76 -0.39 -4.77 -9.04
C TRP A 76 0.47 -5.13 -7.80
N LEU A 77 -0.16 -5.40 -6.65
CA LEU A 77 0.49 -5.98 -5.49
C LEU A 77 0.11 -7.46 -5.33
N PRO A 78 1.01 -8.29 -4.79
CA PRO A 78 0.62 -9.56 -4.20
C PRO A 78 -0.39 -9.31 -3.05
N SER A 79 -1.28 -10.28 -2.83
CA SER A 79 -2.32 -10.13 -1.81
C SER A 79 -2.50 -11.35 -0.92
N VAL A 80 -2.87 -11.07 0.32
CA VAL A 80 -3.28 -12.05 1.33
C VAL A 80 -4.78 -11.93 1.51
N ILE A 81 -5.51 -13.01 1.22
CA ILE A 81 -6.95 -13.09 1.38
C ILE A 81 -7.26 -13.51 2.80
N VAL A 82 -8.15 -12.79 3.46
CA VAL A 82 -8.49 -13.00 4.88
C VAL A 82 -9.99 -13.14 5.08
N ASP A 83 -10.35 -13.85 6.15
CA ASP A 83 -11.75 -13.93 6.56
C ASP A 83 -12.25 -12.66 7.26
N ARG A 84 -13.58 -12.60 7.45
CA ARG A 84 -14.25 -11.47 8.09
C ARG A 84 -13.81 -11.25 9.54
N GLY A 85 -13.46 -12.31 10.27
CA GLY A 85 -13.00 -12.21 11.66
C GLY A 85 -11.66 -11.49 11.75
N ALA A 86 -10.73 -11.83 10.87
CA ALA A 86 -9.46 -11.15 10.71
C ALA A 86 -9.65 -9.69 10.28
N THR A 87 -10.53 -9.40 9.31
CA THR A 87 -10.88 -8.03 8.89
C THR A 87 -11.34 -7.18 10.09
N GLN A 88 -12.24 -7.70 10.93
CA GLN A 88 -12.74 -6.99 12.11
C GLN A 88 -11.66 -6.78 13.18
N ALA A 89 -10.80 -7.77 13.41
CA ALA A 89 -9.71 -7.66 14.37
C ALA A 89 -8.68 -6.60 13.93
N MET A 90 -8.27 -6.60 12.65
CA MET A 90 -7.36 -5.59 12.10
C MET A 90 -7.95 -4.19 12.14
N GLY A 91 -9.26 -4.05 11.90
CA GLY A 91 -9.97 -2.77 12.07
C GLY A 91 -9.88 -2.19 13.49
N ARG A 92 -9.56 -3.03 14.49
CA ARG A 92 -9.32 -2.63 15.89
C ARG A 92 -7.82 -2.50 16.22
N GLY A 93 -6.94 -2.62 15.22
CA GLY A 93 -5.49 -2.48 15.38
C GLY A 93 -4.74 -3.76 15.72
N ALA A 94 -5.36 -4.93 15.57
CA ALA A 94 -4.65 -6.21 15.73
C ALA A 94 -3.79 -6.54 14.50
N ASP A 95 -2.68 -7.24 14.72
CA ASP A 95 -1.90 -7.83 13.65
C ASP A 95 -2.64 -9.02 13.00
N LEU A 96 -2.39 -9.24 11.71
CA LEU A 96 -2.93 -10.40 11.00
C LEU A 96 -2.16 -11.67 11.40
N MET A 97 -2.89 -12.67 11.89
CA MET A 97 -2.34 -13.96 12.27
C MET A 97 -2.75 -15.06 11.27
N ALA A 98 -1.90 -16.08 11.12
CA ALA A 98 -2.08 -17.16 10.15
C ALA A 98 -3.47 -17.82 10.11
N PRO A 99 -4.18 -18.07 11.23
CA PRO A 99 -5.51 -18.72 11.20
C PRO A 99 -6.59 -17.95 10.42
N GLY A 100 -6.44 -16.63 10.29
CA GLY A 100 -7.35 -15.77 9.54
C GLY A 100 -7.04 -15.68 8.05
N VAL A 101 -5.93 -16.27 7.58
CA VAL A 101 -5.54 -16.30 6.18
C VAL A 101 -6.31 -17.40 5.45
N ARG A 102 -6.90 -17.06 4.31
CA ARG A 102 -7.72 -17.94 3.46
C ARG A 102 -7.07 -18.21 2.11
N GLY A 103 -6.11 -17.38 1.70
CA GLY A 103 -5.35 -17.62 0.49
C GLY A 103 -4.32 -16.53 0.23
N VAL A 104 -3.50 -16.77 -0.78
CA VAL A 104 -2.50 -15.81 -1.26
C VAL A 104 -2.60 -15.74 -2.79
N LYS A 105 -2.58 -14.53 -3.35
CA LYS A 105 -2.48 -14.30 -4.80
C LYS A 105 -1.16 -13.61 -5.12
N GLY A 106 -0.45 -14.17 -6.11
CA GLY A 106 0.91 -13.76 -6.45
C GLY A 106 1.94 -14.28 -5.46
N ASP A 107 3.21 -14.07 -5.79
CA ASP A 107 4.33 -14.49 -4.95
C ASP A 107 4.92 -13.30 -4.20
N PHE A 108 5.30 -13.51 -2.95
CA PHE A 108 6.01 -12.49 -2.19
C PHE A 108 7.01 -13.10 -1.22
N LYS A 109 8.11 -12.38 -1.03
CA LYS A 109 9.11 -12.72 -0.02
C LYS A 109 8.79 -12.03 1.29
N GLU A 110 9.36 -12.56 2.35
CA GLU A 110 9.41 -11.88 3.65
C GLU A 110 9.85 -10.42 3.48
N GLY A 111 9.16 -9.52 4.15
CA GLY A 111 9.47 -8.10 4.13
C GLY A 111 8.96 -7.32 2.91
N ALA A 112 8.36 -7.97 1.91
CA ALA A 112 7.67 -7.31 0.80
C ALA A 112 6.39 -6.60 1.27
N LEU A 113 5.78 -5.79 0.41
CA LEU A 113 4.47 -5.19 0.70
C LEU A 113 3.36 -5.99 0.04
N VAL A 114 2.30 -6.27 0.80
CA VAL A 114 1.13 -7.03 0.34
C VAL A 114 -0.15 -6.24 0.62
N ALA A 115 -1.12 -6.38 -0.26
CA ALA A 115 -2.49 -5.96 0.01
C ALA A 115 -3.20 -7.03 0.83
N ILE A 116 -3.85 -6.66 1.93
CA ILE A 116 -4.71 -7.58 2.68
C ILE A 116 -6.14 -7.37 2.21
N VAL A 117 -6.77 -8.42 1.69
CA VAL A 117 -8.04 -8.37 0.97
C VAL A 117 -9.07 -9.22 1.69
N ASP A 118 -10.23 -8.64 1.95
CA ASP A 118 -11.35 -9.37 2.55
C ASP A 118 -11.97 -10.33 1.52
N GLU A 119 -12.14 -11.60 1.91
CA GLU A 119 -12.59 -12.66 1.01
C GLU A 119 -14.00 -12.45 0.45
N GLN A 120 -14.89 -11.78 1.20
CA GLN A 120 -16.29 -11.61 0.83
C GLN A 120 -16.48 -10.45 -0.13
N SER A 121 -15.81 -9.33 0.15
CA SER A 121 -15.94 -8.11 -0.64
C SER A 121 -14.94 -8.02 -1.79
N GLY A 122 -13.81 -8.74 -1.71
CA GLY A 122 -12.69 -8.58 -2.65
C GLY A 122 -12.01 -7.20 -2.55
N VAL A 123 -12.27 -6.47 -1.47
CA VAL A 123 -11.79 -5.10 -1.25
C VAL A 123 -10.55 -5.13 -0.36
N PRO A 124 -9.49 -4.36 -0.68
CA PRO A 124 -8.34 -4.22 0.21
C PRO A 124 -8.77 -3.51 1.49
N VAL A 125 -8.38 -4.06 2.64
CA VAL A 125 -8.71 -3.55 3.98
C VAL A 125 -7.47 -3.04 4.72
N ALA A 126 -6.28 -3.49 4.33
CA ALA A 126 -5.02 -3.04 4.89
C ALA A 126 -3.85 -3.24 3.92
N VAL A 127 -2.71 -2.63 4.24
CA VAL A 127 -1.42 -2.89 3.61
C VAL A 127 -0.53 -3.52 4.68
N GLY A 128 0.08 -4.66 4.38
CA GLY A 128 0.87 -5.44 5.33
C GLY A 128 2.31 -5.64 4.87
N ARG A 129 3.17 -5.97 5.83
CA ARG A 129 4.52 -6.47 5.61
C ARG A 129 4.63 -7.86 6.24
N PRO A 130 4.71 -8.94 5.45
CA PRO A 130 4.70 -10.29 5.97
C PRO A 130 6.06 -10.66 6.57
N TRP A 131 6.03 -11.45 7.64
CA TRP A 131 7.21 -12.05 8.30
C TRP A 131 7.63 -13.38 7.66
N SER A 132 6.90 -13.87 6.66
CA SER A 132 7.22 -15.12 5.97
C SER A 132 7.03 -14.97 4.46
N THR A 133 7.76 -15.77 3.69
CA THR A 133 7.61 -15.89 2.24
C THR A 133 6.39 -16.75 1.92
N ALA A 134 5.62 -16.38 0.89
CA ALA A 134 4.54 -17.21 0.36
C ALA A 134 4.61 -17.26 -1.17
N LEU A 135 4.34 -18.44 -1.71
CA LEU A 135 4.14 -18.65 -3.14
C LEU A 135 2.65 -18.81 -3.37
N GLY A 136 2.10 -17.99 -4.26
CA GLY A 136 0.70 -18.06 -4.64
C GLY A 136 0.47 -19.34 -5.45
N SER A 137 -0.52 -20.13 -5.05
CA SER A 137 -1.00 -21.21 -5.92
C SER A 137 -1.67 -20.57 -7.13
N GLY A 138 -0.96 -20.50 -8.25
CA GLY A 138 -1.54 -20.09 -9.53
C GLY A 138 -2.73 -20.97 -9.85
N ARG A 139 -3.93 -20.38 -9.79
CA ARG A 139 -5.12 -20.83 -10.52
C ARG A 139 -5.72 -19.62 -11.20
#